data_AF-A0A5E3WTW0-F1
#
_entry.id   AF-A0A5E3WTW0-F1
#
_cell.length_a   1.000
_cell.length_b   1.000
_cell.length_c   1.000
_cell.angle_alpha   90.00
_cell.angle_beta   90.00
_cell.angle_gamma   90.00
#
_symmetry.space_group_name_H-M   'P 1'
#
loop_
_entity.id
_entity.type
_entity.pdbx_description
1 polymer ?
#
loop_
_entity_poly.entity_id
_entity_poly.type
_entity_poly.pdbx_seq_one_letter_code
_entity_poly.pdbx_strand_id
1 'polypeptide(L)'
;MDGENAAGLLTPPGGASAPVTPVQPDNAPMETGPEPTEINAPAGSHAQAVQALATTSAPAPPPIQSQGGGASGIPNMDGLVARIVASSNIHEAPQLARLLNDISNRDAVLLLQPVQGNQDPLAVLNPSLHTLGMIYILTARLRAAPNMAPPLDLGLLSTFCKHFDPEQARLAPDRVSQLANAILNFAQGHHDNAQIAVGPLYDLLMRYCPDTTQLTTLHTPFLLACVASQSYAIALPIISKPITNIGLGLSPDLTYKDHLIYHYTAGVAAAALRRWDLAAYLLETAASAPVSTGRAGGAGPLPMGPGMSGGMMSGSRGGEGRSMRFPGSSGGEPSTIQIDAAKKLVLVHLIHHGKSMALPKYTHPAVARIATASSPYGAFARSYPAQTANMMAVVEKEQPNFVNDGNFGLLKQAITRAPRWTIKRLTETYLTLGLAEIGQSVGIDDAEEVRRVVLSMIEAREINATISADGTIAFEDDPPVSVTKTQMDAVLARAQAQEKMLRALEKEMAVSKEYLSKAVRGRDDGGAPWADAEDQWQIPGSSSGIPEESLF
;
A
#
# COMPACT_ATOMS: atom_id res chain seq x y z
N MET A 1 -24.23 -54.37 45.58
CA MET A 1 -25.30 -55.36 45.78
C MET A 1 -26.38 -55.02 44.78
N ASP A 2 -26.45 -55.87 43.75
CA ASP A 2 -27.63 -56.28 42.98
C ASP A 2 -28.50 -55.18 42.33
N GLY A 3 -28.74 -55.15 41.01
CA GLY A 3 -28.44 -56.13 39.98
C GLY A 3 -28.97 -55.66 38.62
N GLU A 4 -28.50 -56.37 37.61
CA GLU A 4 -28.97 -56.47 36.22
C GLU A 4 -30.51 -56.65 36.13
N ASN A 5 -31.26 -56.43 35.05
CA ASN A 5 -31.01 -56.78 33.65
C ASN A 5 -32.17 -56.31 32.74
N ALA A 6 -31.88 -56.32 31.42
CA ALA A 6 -32.77 -56.52 30.26
C ALA A 6 -33.72 -55.36 29.84
N ALA A 7 -33.59 -54.72 28.67
CA ALA A 7 -33.43 -55.15 27.26
C ALA A 7 -34.77 -55.41 26.51
N GLY A 8 -34.91 -54.78 25.33
CA GLY A 8 -35.88 -55.13 24.27
C GLY A 8 -36.54 -53.92 23.57
N LEU A 9 -35.90 -53.29 22.58
CA LEU A 9 -36.08 -53.50 21.12
C LEU A 9 -37.45 -53.07 20.54
N LEU A 10 -37.47 -52.03 19.69
CA LEU A 10 -37.94 -52.08 18.30
C LEU A 10 -37.76 -50.73 17.55
N THR A 11 -37.24 -50.85 16.33
CA THR A 11 -36.76 -49.86 15.35
C THR A 11 -37.87 -49.33 14.40
N PRO A 12 -37.57 -48.36 13.49
CA PRO A 12 -38.51 -47.41 12.86
C PRO A 12 -39.04 -47.91 11.48
N PRO A 13 -39.79 -47.15 10.65
CA PRO A 13 -39.21 -46.09 9.77
C PRO A 13 -40.16 -44.95 9.32
N GLY A 14 -39.61 -43.94 8.60
CA GLY A 14 -40.21 -43.46 7.34
C GLY A 14 -40.94 -42.10 7.30
N GLY A 15 -40.17 -41.05 7.00
CA GLY A 15 -40.38 -39.97 6.01
C GLY A 15 -41.77 -39.52 5.51
N ALA A 16 -42.00 -38.20 5.48
CA ALA A 16 -42.07 -37.38 4.26
C ALA A 16 -42.64 -35.95 4.49
N SER A 17 -41.85 -34.95 4.07
CA SER A 17 -42.19 -33.75 3.26
C SER A 17 -43.35 -32.81 3.63
N ALA A 18 -42.98 -31.57 4.00
CA ALA A 18 -43.42 -30.21 3.54
C ALA A 18 -44.93 -29.86 3.37
N PRO A 19 -45.39 -28.57 3.37
CA PRO A 19 -44.64 -27.31 3.20
C PRO A 19 -44.99 -26.17 4.20
N VAL A 20 -44.15 -25.13 4.22
CA VAL A 20 -44.40 -23.85 4.92
C VAL A 20 -44.58 -22.76 3.87
N THR A 21 -45.68 -22.00 3.98
CA THR A 21 -45.90 -20.71 3.28
C THR A 21 -46.42 -19.67 4.30
N PRO A 22 -46.28 -18.37 4.00
CA PRO A 22 -45.93 -17.34 4.98
C PRO A 22 -47.14 -16.54 5.48
N VAL A 23 -46.99 -15.90 6.65
CA VAL A 23 -47.98 -15.00 7.26
C VAL A 23 -47.34 -13.61 7.45
N GLN A 24 -47.91 -12.60 6.79
CA GLN A 24 -47.74 -11.16 7.08
C GLN A 24 -48.43 -10.78 8.39
N PRO A 25 -48.11 -9.61 8.96
CA PRO A 25 -49.21 -8.74 9.36
C PRO A 25 -49.01 -7.24 9.05
N ASP A 26 -50.09 -6.69 8.47
CA ASP A 26 -50.86 -5.49 8.83
C ASP A 26 -50.26 -4.09 9.07
N ASN A 27 -50.97 -3.16 8.41
CA ASN A 27 -50.91 -1.70 8.38
C ASN A 27 -51.69 -1.04 9.54
N ALA A 28 -51.27 0.20 9.88
CA ALA A 28 -52.06 1.42 10.24
C ALA A 28 -51.55 2.14 11.52
N PRO A 29 -51.87 3.43 11.78
CA PRO A 29 -52.05 4.59 10.88
C PRO A 29 -51.25 5.86 11.35
N MET A 30 -51.31 6.92 10.54
CA MET A 30 -50.78 8.27 10.82
C MET A 30 -51.70 9.10 11.75
N GLU A 31 -51.11 9.91 12.62
CA GLU A 31 -51.78 10.97 13.41
C GLU A 31 -51.05 12.32 13.25
N THR A 32 -51.81 13.41 13.38
CA THR A 32 -51.59 14.75 12.79
C THR A 32 -51.29 15.87 13.82
N GLY A 33 -50.41 16.82 13.44
CA GLY A 33 -50.43 18.27 13.78
C GLY A 33 -49.79 18.74 15.12
N PRO A 34 -49.48 20.05 15.32
CA PRO A 34 -49.86 21.24 14.52
C PRO A 34 -48.70 22.22 14.12
N GLU A 35 -49.07 23.15 13.25
CA GLU A 35 -48.36 24.34 12.70
C GLU A 35 -48.15 25.48 13.74
N PRO A 36 -47.39 26.57 13.47
CA PRO A 36 -48.01 27.73 12.79
C PRO A 36 -47.12 28.69 11.94
N THR A 37 -47.80 29.29 10.95
CA THR A 37 -47.79 30.72 10.51
C THR A 37 -46.77 31.27 9.51
N GLU A 38 -47.24 31.37 8.25
CA GLU A 38 -46.81 32.29 7.19
C GLU A 38 -47.37 33.73 7.36
N ILE A 39 -46.70 34.70 6.72
CA ILE A 39 -47.27 36.01 6.36
C ILE A 39 -47.06 36.26 4.85
N ASN A 40 -48.17 36.14 4.11
CA ASN A 40 -48.64 36.84 2.88
C ASN A 40 -47.74 37.09 1.64
N ALA A 41 -48.00 36.33 0.56
CA ALA A 41 -48.80 36.66 -0.65
C ALA A 41 -48.77 38.11 -1.26
N PRO A 42 -48.99 38.31 -2.60
CA PRO A 42 -49.95 37.56 -3.43
C PRO A 42 -49.58 37.22 -4.89
N ALA A 43 -50.46 36.37 -5.43
CA ALA A 43 -50.46 35.68 -6.71
C ALA A 43 -50.86 36.52 -7.94
N GLY A 44 -50.52 36.02 -9.12
CA GLY A 44 -51.05 36.46 -10.42
C GLY A 44 -50.76 35.46 -11.54
N SER A 45 -51.76 34.65 -11.85
CA SER A 45 -52.07 33.91 -13.10
C SER A 45 -51.19 34.12 -14.34
N HIS A 46 -50.79 33.02 -15.00
CA HIS A 46 -51.28 32.64 -16.34
C HIS A 46 -50.45 31.47 -16.93
N ALA A 47 -50.98 30.25 -16.81
CA ALA A 47 -50.81 29.24 -17.85
C ALA A 47 -51.70 29.62 -19.05
N GLN A 48 -51.30 29.20 -20.25
CA GLN A 48 -52.03 29.28 -21.53
C GLN A 48 -51.96 30.61 -22.29
N ALA A 49 -50.90 30.75 -23.08
CA ALA A 49 -50.75 31.53 -24.33
C ALA A 49 -49.32 31.20 -24.83
N VAL A 50 -48.99 30.73 -26.04
CA VAL A 50 -49.64 30.72 -27.34
C VAL A 50 -49.01 29.58 -28.14
N GLN A 51 -49.81 28.55 -28.43
CA GLN A 51 -49.61 27.67 -29.57
C GLN A 51 -50.50 28.21 -30.69
N ALA A 52 -49.95 29.11 -31.51
CA ALA A 52 -50.45 29.53 -32.82
C ALA A 52 -49.61 30.72 -33.30
N LEU A 53 -48.69 30.47 -34.22
CA LEU A 53 -48.33 31.35 -35.35
C LEU A 53 -47.28 30.59 -36.17
N ALA A 54 -47.76 29.57 -36.87
CA ALA A 54 -47.08 29.05 -38.04
C ALA A 54 -47.28 30.03 -39.21
N THR A 55 -46.37 29.92 -40.18
CA THR A 55 -46.33 30.53 -41.52
C THR A 55 -45.69 31.91 -41.65
N THR A 56 -44.37 31.94 -41.80
CA THR A 56 -43.73 32.56 -42.98
C THR A 56 -42.44 31.81 -43.34
N SER A 57 -42.37 31.40 -44.60
CA SER A 57 -41.24 30.75 -45.28
C SER A 57 -40.25 31.77 -45.82
N ALA A 58 -38.93 31.54 -45.68
CA ALA A 58 -37.84 31.86 -46.64
C ALA A 58 -36.45 31.46 -46.04
N PRO A 59 -35.36 31.31 -46.83
CA PRO A 59 -34.81 30.03 -47.23
C PRO A 59 -33.48 29.67 -46.52
N ALA A 60 -33.09 28.39 -46.65
CA ALA A 60 -31.84 27.83 -46.14
C ALA A 60 -30.59 28.49 -46.77
N PRO A 61 -29.50 28.71 -46.00
CA PRO A 61 -28.20 29.00 -46.58
C PRO A 61 -27.59 27.72 -47.21
N PRO A 62 -26.80 27.83 -48.28
CA PRO A 62 -26.29 26.66 -49.00
C PRO A 62 -25.25 25.90 -48.15
N PRO A 63 -25.02 24.61 -48.43
CA PRO A 63 -23.97 23.85 -47.77
C PRO A 63 -22.61 24.38 -48.26
N ILE A 64 -21.82 24.94 -47.34
CA ILE A 64 -20.42 25.23 -47.63
C ILE A 64 -19.68 23.89 -47.69
N GLN A 65 -19.46 23.41 -48.90
CA GLN A 65 -18.46 22.40 -49.19
C GLN A 65 -17.08 23.03 -48.95
N SER A 66 -16.38 22.65 -47.88
CA SER A 66 -14.94 22.87 -47.77
C SER A 66 -14.22 21.55 -48.07
N GLN A 67 -13.91 21.34 -49.35
CA GLN A 67 -12.88 20.39 -49.77
C GLN A 67 -11.50 20.93 -49.38
N GLY A 68 -10.68 20.07 -48.76
CA GLY A 68 -9.22 19.97 -48.90
C GLY A 68 -8.34 21.19 -48.66
N GLY A 69 -7.59 21.19 -47.56
CA GLY A 69 -6.43 22.04 -47.35
C GLY A 69 -5.67 21.64 -46.08
N GLY A 70 -4.39 21.29 -46.23
CA GLY A 70 -3.58 20.58 -45.23
C GLY A 70 -3.09 21.39 -44.03
N ALA A 71 -2.64 20.63 -43.03
CA ALA A 71 -1.61 20.88 -42.02
C ALA A 71 -1.55 22.27 -41.34
N SER A 72 -1.61 22.24 -39.99
CA SER A 72 -1.21 23.30 -39.04
C SER A 72 -2.20 24.43 -38.71
N GLY A 73 -3.46 24.08 -38.43
CA GLY A 73 -4.39 24.97 -37.70
C GLY A 73 -4.56 24.50 -36.25
N ILE A 74 -4.52 25.42 -35.28
CA ILE A 74 -4.86 25.14 -33.87
C ILE A 74 -6.29 24.56 -33.86
N PRO A 75 -6.49 23.32 -33.38
CA PRO A 75 -7.84 22.75 -33.36
C PRO A 75 -8.67 23.56 -32.37
N ASN A 76 -9.79 24.14 -32.83
CA ASN A 76 -10.84 24.60 -31.94
C ASN A 76 -11.37 23.43 -31.08
N MET A 77 -11.99 23.72 -29.93
CA MET A 77 -12.43 22.67 -28.99
C MET A 77 -13.39 21.67 -29.66
N ASP A 78 -14.27 22.14 -30.55
CA ASP A 78 -15.18 21.29 -31.33
C ASP A 78 -14.44 20.33 -32.26
N GLY A 79 -13.42 20.83 -32.98
CA GLY A 79 -12.58 20.02 -33.84
C GLY A 79 -11.74 19.01 -33.05
N LEU A 80 -11.37 19.34 -31.82
CA LEU A 80 -10.69 18.42 -30.91
C LEU A 80 -11.63 17.29 -30.46
N VAL A 81 -12.84 17.63 -29.98
CA VAL A 81 -13.84 16.63 -29.56
C VAL A 81 -14.25 15.75 -30.73
N ALA A 82 -14.49 16.31 -31.92
CA ALA A 82 -14.81 15.53 -33.11
C ALA A 82 -13.70 14.54 -33.48
N ARG A 83 -12.42 14.93 -33.31
CA ARG A 83 -11.28 14.02 -33.53
C ARG A 83 -11.17 12.95 -32.45
N ILE A 84 -11.45 13.26 -31.19
CA ILE A 84 -11.47 12.27 -30.10
C ILE A 84 -12.57 11.23 -30.37
N VAL A 85 -13.76 11.67 -30.79
CA VAL A 85 -14.88 10.78 -31.11
C VAL A 85 -14.60 9.94 -32.37
N ALA A 86 -13.93 10.52 -33.36
CA ALA A 86 -13.56 9.80 -34.58
C ALA A 86 -12.46 8.74 -34.35
N SER A 87 -11.61 8.94 -33.33
CA SER A 87 -10.48 8.04 -33.00
C SER A 87 -10.82 7.06 -31.88
N SER A 88 -11.95 6.38 -32.01
CA SER A 88 -12.37 5.31 -31.08
C SER A 88 -11.56 4.01 -31.20
N ASN A 89 -10.61 3.94 -32.16
CA ASN A 89 -9.86 2.74 -32.49
C ASN A 89 -8.46 2.72 -31.85
N ILE A 90 -8.05 1.55 -31.34
CA ILE A 90 -6.73 1.30 -30.68
C ILE A 90 -5.54 1.71 -31.57
N HIS A 91 -5.64 1.57 -32.90
CA HIS A 91 -4.56 1.90 -33.83
C HIS A 91 -4.30 3.39 -34.01
N GLU A 92 -5.31 4.24 -33.80
CA GLU A 92 -5.19 5.71 -33.94
C GLU A 92 -4.89 6.40 -32.59
N ALA A 93 -5.16 5.70 -31.49
CA ALA A 93 -4.89 6.15 -30.13
C ALA A 93 -3.46 6.70 -29.86
N PRO A 94 -2.35 6.13 -30.38
CA PRO A 94 -1.02 6.71 -30.16
C PRO A 94 -0.81 8.04 -30.90
N GLN A 95 -1.45 8.25 -32.05
CA GLN A 95 -1.41 9.54 -32.75
C GLN A 95 -2.20 10.59 -31.97
N LEU A 96 -3.39 10.20 -31.47
CA LEU A 96 -4.20 11.05 -30.59
C LEU A 96 -3.44 11.45 -29.32
N ALA A 97 -2.72 10.52 -28.68
CA ALA A 97 -1.91 10.79 -27.49
C ALA A 97 -0.88 11.90 -27.72
N ARG A 98 -0.15 11.84 -28.84
CA ARG A 98 0.84 12.86 -29.20
C ARG A 98 0.20 14.24 -29.38
N LEU A 99 -0.92 14.29 -30.09
CA LEU A 99 -1.65 15.54 -30.34
C LEU A 99 -2.19 16.16 -29.06
N LEU A 100 -2.80 15.36 -28.18
CA LEU A 100 -3.28 15.81 -26.88
C LEU A 100 -2.12 16.28 -25.99
N ASN A 101 -0.97 15.62 -26.08
CA ASN A 101 0.24 16.05 -25.38
C ASN A 101 0.73 17.42 -25.87
N ASP A 102 0.78 17.63 -27.18
CA ASP A 102 1.18 18.91 -27.78
C ASP A 102 0.20 20.03 -27.41
N ILE A 103 -1.11 19.78 -27.47
CA ILE A 103 -2.15 20.76 -27.10
C ILE A 103 -2.07 21.08 -25.61
N SER A 104 -1.92 20.06 -24.75
CA SER A 104 -1.78 20.29 -23.31
C SER A 104 -0.55 21.12 -22.94
N ASN A 105 0.53 21.03 -23.72
CA ASN A 105 1.76 21.76 -23.46
C ASN A 105 1.73 23.18 -24.06
N ARG A 106 1.01 23.39 -25.18
CA ARG A 106 0.94 24.68 -25.88
C ARG A 106 -0.23 25.54 -25.40
N ASP A 107 -1.42 24.97 -25.29
CA ASP A 107 -2.69 25.69 -25.08
C ASP A 107 -3.61 24.94 -24.09
N ALA A 108 -3.16 24.73 -22.86
CA ALA A 108 -3.94 24.03 -21.82
C ALA A 108 -5.32 24.67 -21.53
N VAL A 109 -5.46 25.98 -21.80
CA VAL A 109 -6.72 26.72 -21.65
C VAL A 109 -7.79 26.23 -22.62
N LEU A 110 -7.40 25.72 -23.80
CA LEU A 110 -8.34 25.17 -24.79
C LEU A 110 -9.14 23.99 -24.23
N LEU A 111 -8.50 23.16 -23.40
CA LEU A 111 -9.14 22.00 -22.76
C LEU A 111 -10.18 22.38 -21.69
N LEU A 112 -10.22 23.65 -21.29
CA LEU A 112 -11.18 24.20 -20.33
C LEU A 112 -12.40 24.83 -21.02
N GLN A 113 -12.35 25.03 -22.35
CA GLN A 113 -13.42 25.71 -23.09
C GLN A 113 -14.64 24.79 -23.29
N PRO A 114 -15.87 25.34 -23.24
CA PRO A 114 -17.07 24.59 -23.62
C PRO A 114 -17.11 24.35 -25.13
N VAL A 115 -17.85 23.31 -25.54
CA VAL A 115 -18.16 23.00 -26.95
C VAL A 115 -19.23 23.98 -27.44
N GLN A 116 -19.40 24.12 -28.76
CA GLN A 116 -20.50 24.91 -29.36
C GLN A 116 -21.84 24.59 -28.69
N GLY A 117 -22.55 25.64 -28.25
CA GLY A 117 -23.81 25.50 -27.50
C GLY A 117 -23.66 25.44 -25.98
N ASN A 118 -22.48 25.79 -25.43
CA ASN A 118 -22.20 25.80 -23.97
C ASN A 118 -22.37 24.42 -23.31
N GLN A 119 -22.23 23.35 -24.09
CA GLN A 119 -22.27 21.98 -23.57
C GLN A 119 -20.89 21.58 -23.05
N ASP A 120 -20.91 20.81 -21.94
CA ASP A 120 -19.69 20.28 -21.36
C ASP A 120 -19.09 19.20 -22.30
N PRO A 121 -17.84 19.35 -22.78
CA PRO A 121 -17.18 18.32 -23.59
C PRO A 121 -17.18 16.94 -22.93
N LEU A 122 -17.16 16.85 -21.60
CA LEU A 122 -17.17 15.57 -20.91
C LEU A 122 -18.54 14.87 -20.91
N ALA A 123 -19.63 15.60 -21.15
CA ALA A 123 -20.98 15.01 -21.27
C ALA A 123 -21.18 14.27 -22.61
N VAL A 124 -20.41 14.64 -23.63
CA VAL A 124 -20.46 14.03 -24.98
C VAL A 124 -19.54 12.80 -25.06
N LEU A 125 -18.51 12.73 -24.22
CA LEU A 125 -17.49 11.69 -24.26
C LEU A 125 -17.88 10.46 -23.42
N ASN A 126 -17.59 9.27 -23.95
CA ASN A 126 -17.80 8.01 -23.24
C ASN A 126 -16.51 7.58 -22.53
N PRO A 127 -16.54 7.26 -21.21
CA PRO A 127 -15.37 6.82 -20.46
C PRO A 127 -14.60 5.65 -21.08
N SER A 128 -15.29 4.66 -21.66
CA SER A 128 -14.68 3.43 -22.16
C SER A 128 -14.10 3.56 -23.57
N LEU A 129 -14.60 4.48 -24.38
CA LEU A 129 -14.18 4.65 -25.77
C LEU A 129 -13.21 5.82 -25.95
N HIS A 130 -13.38 6.88 -25.16
CA HIS A 130 -12.65 8.14 -25.29
C HIS A 130 -11.78 8.41 -24.04
N THR A 131 -11.24 7.35 -23.42
CA THR A 131 -10.48 7.43 -22.17
C THR A 131 -9.37 8.46 -22.25
N LEU A 132 -8.60 8.43 -23.34
CA LEU A 132 -7.45 9.32 -23.51
C LEU A 132 -7.86 10.80 -23.54
N GLY A 133 -8.88 11.16 -24.31
CA GLY A 133 -9.40 12.53 -24.34
C GLY A 133 -9.91 12.99 -22.97
N MET A 134 -10.64 12.12 -22.26
CA MET A 134 -11.18 12.44 -20.94
C MET A 134 -10.08 12.63 -19.89
N ILE A 135 -9.00 11.83 -19.89
CA ILE A 135 -7.87 12.00 -18.94
C ILE A 135 -7.27 13.40 -19.07
N TYR A 136 -7.02 13.87 -20.30
CA TYR A 136 -6.42 15.18 -20.53
C TYR A 136 -7.34 16.33 -20.11
N ILE A 137 -8.63 16.26 -20.46
CA ILE A 137 -9.61 17.28 -20.07
C ILE A 137 -9.83 17.30 -18.55
N LEU A 138 -10.03 16.14 -17.93
CA LEU A 138 -10.19 16.02 -16.47
C LEU A 138 -8.96 16.52 -15.71
N THR A 139 -7.76 16.16 -16.17
CA THR A 139 -6.50 16.62 -15.55
C THR A 139 -6.37 18.14 -15.68
N ALA A 140 -6.69 18.72 -16.84
CA ALA A 140 -6.64 20.15 -17.04
C ALA A 140 -7.62 20.89 -16.12
N ARG A 141 -8.86 20.39 -15.98
CA ARG A 141 -9.89 20.98 -15.11
C ARG A 141 -9.52 20.90 -13.63
N LEU A 142 -9.06 19.75 -13.16
CA LEU A 142 -8.66 19.56 -11.76
C LEU A 142 -7.46 20.43 -11.36
N ARG A 143 -6.61 20.80 -12.32
CA ARG A 143 -5.45 21.68 -12.09
C ARG A 143 -5.75 23.16 -12.31
N ALA A 144 -6.86 23.49 -12.96
CA ALA A 144 -7.24 24.87 -13.22
C ALA A 144 -7.61 25.59 -11.91
N ALA A 145 -7.41 26.91 -11.89
CA ALA A 145 -7.88 27.73 -10.79
C ALA A 145 -9.42 27.65 -10.68
N PRO A 146 -10.01 27.72 -9.47
CA PRO A 146 -11.45 27.53 -9.25
C PRO A 146 -12.34 28.52 -10.01
N ASN A 147 -11.78 29.65 -10.45
CA ASN A 147 -12.50 30.68 -11.23
C ASN A 147 -12.32 30.56 -12.75
N MET A 148 -11.50 29.62 -13.23
CA MET A 148 -11.17 29.46 -14.66
C MET A 148 -11.79 28.22 -15.31
N ALA A 149 -12.32 27.28 -14.50
CA ALA A 149 -12.91 26.05 -14.99
C ALA A 149 -14.37 25.93 -14.57
N PRO A 150 -15.22 25.29 -15.40
CA PRO A 150 -16.57 24.92 -14.99
C PRO A 150 -16.52 23.98 -13.76
N PRO A 151 -17.55 24.02 -12.89
CA PRO A 151 -17.60 23.19 -11.70
C PRO A 151 -17.49 21.71 -12.09
N LEU A 152 -16.61 20.99 -11.39
CA LEU A 152 -16.37 19.58 -11.67
C LEU A 152 -17.52 18.73 -11.13
N ASP A 153 -18.16 17.95 -12.00
CA ASP A 153 -19.07 16.90 -11.58
C ASP A 153 -18.29 15.71 -11.00
N LEU A 154 -18.38 15.55 -9.68
CA LEU A 154 -17.75 14.45 -8.96
C LEU A 154 -18.34 13.08 -9.33
N GLY A 155 -19.61 13.04 -9.75
CA GLY A 155 -20.28 11.83 -10.23
C GLY A 155 -19.66 11.34 -11.54
N LEU A 156 -19.39 12.26 -12.45
CA LEU A 156 -18.68 11.97 -13.69
C LEU A 156 -17.25 11.47 -13.44
N LEU A 157 -16.50 12.08 -12.52
CA LEU A 157 -15.16 11.63 -12.15
C LEU A 157 -15.16 10.19 -11.63
N SER A 158 -16.09 9.85 -10.71
CA SER A 158 -16.23 8.48 -10.22
C SER A 158 -16.63 7.51 -11.33
N THR A 159 -17.56 7.93 -12.20
CA THR A 159 -18.00 7.11 -13.34
C THR A 159 -16.84 6.83 -14.30
N PHE A 160 -15.99 7.82 -14.55
CA PHE A 160 -14.79 7.68 -15.36
C PHE A 160 -13.81 6.66 -14.75
N CYS A 161 -13.43 6.82 -13.47
CA CYS A 161 -12.51 5.90 -12.78
C CYS A 161 -13.03 4.46 -12.75
N LYS A 162 -14.34 4.25 -12.77
CA LYS A 162 -14.97 2.91 -12.83
C LYS A 162 -15.02 2.28 -14.22
N HIS A 163 -15.07 3.08 -15.30
CA HIS A 163 -15.41 2.58 -16.64
C HIS A 163 -14.36 2.86 -17.73
N PHE A 164 -13.25 3.55 -17.42
CA PHE A 164 -12.17 3.80 -18.38
C PHE A 164 -11.51 2.54 -18.96
N ASP A 165 -10.95 2.62 -20.16
CA ASP A 165 -10.19 1.54 -20.77
C ASP A 165 -8.70 1.58 -20.33
N PRO A 166 -8.20 0.52 -19.66
CA PRO A 166 -6.81 0.50 -19.21
C PRO A 166 -5.78 0.47 -20.35
N GLU A 167 -6.12 -0.09 -21.52
CA GLU A 167 -5.16 -0.13 -22.64
C GLU A 167 -4.92 1.27 -23.21
N GLN A 168 -5.98 2.04 -23.46
CA GLN A 168 -5.85 3.45 -23.83
C GLN A 168 -5.14 4.29 -22.76
N ALA A 169 -5.42 4.06 -21.47
CA ALA A 169 -4.78 4.80 -20.38
C ALA A 169 -3.25 4.57 -20.34
N ARG A 170 -2.78 3.36 -20.66
CA ARG A 170 -1.34 3.01 -20.71
C ARG A 170 -0.58 3.68 -21.85
N LEU A 171 -1.26 4.28 -22.83
CA LEU A 171 -0.61 5.10 -23.88
C LEU A 171 -0.14 6.46 -23.34
N ALA A 172 -0.66 6.91 -22.21
CA ALA A 172 -0.28 8.18 -21.56
C ALA A 172 -0.12 8.02 -20.03
N PRO A 173 0.87 7.22 -19.57
CA PRO A 173 1.05 6.91 -18.14
C PRO A 173 1.36 8.15 -17.29
N ASP A 174 2.09 9.13 -17.83
CA ASP A 174 2.43 10.39 -17.16
C ASP A 174 1.16 11.19 -16.84
N ARG A 175 0.18 11.17 -17.75
CA ARG A 175 -1.09 11.89 -17.58
C ARG A 175 -2.00 11.21 -16.57
N VAL A 176 -2.00 9.88 -16.52
CA VAL A 176 -2.68 9.12 -15.45
C VAL A 176 -2.08 9.46 -14.08
N SER A 177 -0.75 9.57 -14.00
CA SER A 177 -0.05 9.99 -12.78
C SER A 177 -0.41 11.43 -12.39
N GLN A 178 -0.49 12.34 -13.36
CA GLN A 178 -0.91 13.72 -13.12
C GLN A 178 -2.37 13.83 -12.69
N LEU A 179 -3.26 13.02 -13.27
CA LEU A 179 -4.67 12.95 -12.89
C LEU A 179 -4.82 12.53 -11.43
N ALA A 180 -4.14 11.46 -11.02
CA ALA A 180 -4.21 10.97 -9.64
C ALA A 180 -3.72 12.02 -8.62
N ASN A 181 -2.61 12.70 -8.91
CA ASN A 181 -2.12 13.81 -8.09
C ASN A 181 -3.08 15.00 -8.09
N ALA A 182 -3.72 15.31 -9.22
CA ALA A 182 -4.70 16.38 -9.32
C ALA A 182 -5.97 16.09 -8.50
N ILE A 183 -6.45 14.83 -8.50
CA ILE A 183 -7.56 14.38 -7.65
C ILE A 183 -7.21 14.54 -6.17
N LEU A 184 -6.00 14.13 -5.77
CA LEU A 184 -5.53 14.28 -4.38
C LEU A 184 -5.47 15.77 -3.98
N ASN A 185 -4.84 16.61 -4.80
CA ASN A 185 -4.69 18.05 -4.53
C ASN A 185 -6.06 18.75 -4.45
N PHE A 186 -7.00 18.38 -5.31
CA PHE A 186 -8.36 18.90 -5.28
C PHE A 186 -9.07 18.56 -3.97
N ALA A 187 -8.92 17.33 -3.48
CA ALA A 187 -9.49 16.92 -2.18
C ALA A 187 -8.81 17.61 -0.99
N GLN A 188 -7.50 17.86 -1.06
CA GLN A 188 -6.78 18.60 -0.02
C GLN A 188 -7.16 20.08 0.04
N GLY A 189 -7.55 20.68 -1.09
CA GLY A 189 -8.03 22.06 -1.15
C GLY A 189 -9.38 22.29 -0.46
N HIS A 190 -10.12 21.22 -0.13
CA HIS A 190 -11.41 21.27 0.52
C HIS A 190 -11.32 20.48 1.84
N HIS A 191 -10.99 21.16 2.95
CA HIS A 191 -10.67 20.54 4.25
C HIS A 191 -11.72 19.52 4.76
N ASP A 192 -13.00 19.67 4.43
CA ASP A 192 -14.07 18.76 4.85
C ASP A 192 -14.26 17.52 3.96
N ASN A 193 -13.53 17.42 2.84
CA ASN A 193 -13.87 16.52 1.72
C ASN A 193 -12.75 15.55 1.30
N ALA A 194 -11.76 15.28 2.16
CA ALA A 194 -10.66 14.35 1.86
C ALA A 194 -11.12 12.94 1.43
N GLN A 195 -12.33 12.52 1.82
CA GLN A 195 -12.95 11.25 1.43
C GLN A 195 -13.29 11.16 -0.07
N ILE A 196 -13.53 12.30 -0.73
CA ILE A 196 -13.98 12.34 -2.13
C ILE A 196 -12.93 11.73 -3.07
N ALA A 197 -11.64 11.84 -2.74
CA ALA A 197 -10.57 11.27 -3.54
C ALA A 197 -10.42 9.75 -3.38
N VAL A 198 -10.83 9.16 -2.25
CA VAL A 198 -10.48 7.77 -1.91
C VAL A 198 -11.13 6.77 -2.88
N GLY A 199 -12.42 6.93 -3.16
CA GLY A 199 -13.16 6.05 -4.09
C GLY A 199 -12.62 6.10 -5.52
N PRO A 200 -12.55 7.28 -6.17
CA PRO A 200 -12.01 7.42 -7.52
C PRO A 200 -10.55 6.94 -7.63
N LEU A 201 -9.69 7.21 -6.66
CA LEU A 201 -8.30 6.75 -6.67
C LEU A 201 -8.19 5.22 -6.50
N TYR A 202 -9.07 4.61 -5.68
CA TYR A 202 -9.14 3.17 -5.53
C TYR A 202 -9.54 2.49 -6.86
N ASP A 203 -10.62 2.96 -7.48
CA ASP A 203 -11.12 2.42 -8.74
C ASP A 203 -10.08 2.59 -9.87
N LEU A 204 -9.41 3.75 -9.91
CA LEU A 204 -8.32 4.04 -10.85
C LEU A 204 -7.15 3.06 -10.67
N LEU A 205 -6.69 2.87 -9.43
CA LEU A 205 -5.56 1.98 -9.12
C LEU A 205 -5.85 0.52 -9.45
N MET A 206 -7.01 0.02 -9.02
CA MET A 206 -7.41 -1.38 -9.18
C MET A 206 -7.62 -1.79 -10.65
N ARG A 207 -7.93 -0.83 -11.51
CA ARG A 207 -8.24 -1.10 -12.93
C ARG A 207 -7.07 -0.79 -13.86
N TYR A 208 -6.21 0.17 -13.51
CA TYR A 208 -5.02 0.53 -14.30
C TYR A 208 -3.96 -0.57 -14.28
N CYS A 209 -3.67 -1.11 -13.09
CA CYS A 209 -2.60 -2.08 -12.90
C CYS A 209 -3.08 -3.50 -13.25
N PRO A 210 -2.39 -4.23 -14.17
CA PRO A 210 -2.75 -5.61 -14.48
C PRO A 210 -2.41 -6.57 -13.33
N ASP A 211 -1.42 -6.22 -12.50
CA ASP A 211 -1.05 -6.97 -11.31
C ASP A 211 -0.81 -6.02 -10.13
N THR A 212 -1.57 -6.24 -9.05
CA THR A 212 -1.47 -5.47 -7.80
C THR A 212 -0.13 -5.64 -7.06
N THR A 213 0.74 -6.54 -7.50
CA THR A 213 2.11 -6.70 -6.94
C THR A 213 3.11 -5.68 -7.50
N GLN A 214 2.73 -4.87 -8.50
CA GLN A 214 3.59 -3.86 -9.11
C GLN A 214 3.39 -2.49 -8.46
N LEU A 215 4.49 -1.87 -8.00
CA LEU A 215 4.45 -0.48 -7.55
C LEU A 215 4.27 0.45 -8.76
N THR A 216 3.28 1.32 -8.67
CA THR A 216 2.97 2.37 -9.65
C THR A 216 2.86 3.73 -8.97
N THR A 217 2.91 4.80 -9.75
CA THR A 217 2.72 6.19 -9.28
C THR A 217 1.34 6.46 -8.67
N LEU A 218 0.37 5.56 -8.86
CA LEU A 218 -0.98 5.65 -8.31
C LEU A 218 -1.08 5.26 -6.84
N HIS A 219 -0.16 4.42 -6.33
CA HIS A 219 -0.22 3.94 -4.95
C HIS A 219 0.01 5.06 -3.94
N THR A 220 0.96 5.96 -4.23
CA THR A 220 1.30 7.11 -3.38
C THR A 220 0.11 8.05 -3.15
N PRO A 221 -0.55 8.61 -4.18
CA PRO A 221 -1.68 9.52 -3.97
C PRO A 221 -2.88 8.83 -3.31
N PHE A 222 -3.14 7.57 -3.65
CA PHE A 222 -4.19 6.78 -3.00
C PHE A 222 -3.96 6.62 -1.49
N LEU A 223 -2.75 6.21 -1.07
CA LEU A 223 -2.44 6.04 0.34
C LEU A 223 -2.42 7.37 1.09
N LEU A 224 -1.90 8.44 0.48
CA LEU A 224 -1.96 9.78 1.08
C LEU A 224 -3.41 10.23 1.29
N ALA A 225 -4.31 9.97 0.33
CA ALA A 225 -5.74 10.23 0.51
C ALA A 225 -6.34 9.40 1.66
N CYS A 226 -5.99 8.12 1.77
CA CYS A 226 -6.46 7.25 2.86
C CYS A 226 -5.98 7.73 4.23
N VAL A 227 -4.73 8.18 4.34
CA VAL A 227 -4.17 8.70 5.59
C VAL A 227 -4.83 10.04 5.96
N ALA A 228 -4.98 10.95 4.99
CA ALA A 228 -5.61 12.25 5.21
C ALA A 228 -7.08 12.12 5.64
N SER A 229 -7.79 11.16 5.06
CA SER A 229 -9.21 10.88 5.36
C SER A 229 -9.42 9.91 6.52
N GLN A 230 -8.34 9.33 7.08
CA GLN A 230 -8.36 8.27 8.10
C GLN A 230 -9.12 6.99 7.67
N SER A 231 -9.32 6.78 6.37
CA SER A 231 -10.00 5.61 5.79
C SER A 231 -9.04 4.44 5.55
N TYR A 232 -8.35 3.99 6.61
CA TYR A 232 -7.31 2.97 6.50
C TYR A 232 -7.82 1.60 6.04
N ALA A 233 -9.07 1.25 6.37
CA ALA A 233 -9.66 -0.05 6.03
C ALA A 233 -9.72 -0.30 4.51
N ILE A 234 -9.90 0.76 3.71
CA ILE A 234 -10.00 0.68 2.25
C ILE A 234 -8.63 0.34 1.63
N ALA A 235 -7.53 0.76 2.26
CA ALA A 235 -6.17 0.48 1.78
C ALA A 235 -5.75 -0.98 2.00
N LEU A 236 -6.45 -1.72 2.85
CA LEU A 236 -6.05 -3.05 3.33
C LEU A 236 -5.81 -4.09 2.23
N PRO A 237 -6.68 -4.24 1.20
CA PRO A 237 -6.49 -5.23 0.14
C PRO A 237 -5.24 -4.98 -0.71
N ILE A 238 -4.78 -3.72 -0.75
CA ILE A 238 -3.61 -3.30 -1.51
C ILE A 238 -2.35 -3.51 -0.67
N ILE A 239 -2.30 -2.95 0.55
CA ILE A 239 -1.10 -3.04 1.41
C ILE A 239 -0.83 -4.45 1.95
N SER A 240 -1.84 -5.34 1.97
CA SER A 240 -1.65 -6.73 2.42
C SER A 240 -0.93 -7.60 1.39
N LYS A 241 -0.83 -7.14 0.13
CA LYS A 241 -0.09 -7.84 -0.91
C LYS A 241 1.32 -7.26 -0.99
N PRO A 242 2.38 -8.08 -0.86
CA PRO A 242 3.74 -7.59 -0.97
C PRO A 242 4.00 -7.11 -2.39
N ILE A 243 4.63 -5.95 -2.51
CA ILE A 243 5.12 -5.45 -3.79
C ILE A 243 6.40 -6.20 -4.15
N THR A 244 6.42 -6.83 -5.31
CA THR A 244 7.56 -7.63 -5.79
C THR A 244 8.24 -7.02 -7.01
N ASN A 245 7.58 -6.10 -7.72
CA ASN A 245 8.13 -5.49 -8.92
C ASN A 245 7.82 -3.99 -8.97
N ILE A 246 8.69 -3.22 -9.62
CA ILE A 246 8.54 -1.78 -9.82
C ILE A 246 8.20 -1.56 -11.29
N GLY A 247 6.96 -1.15 -11.58
CA GLY A 247 6.40 -1.09 -12.92
C GLY A 247 6.86 0.11 -13.75
N LEU A 248 8.16 0.26 -14.01
CA LEU A 248 8.72 1.41 -14.75
C LEU A 248 8.14 1.57 -16.17
N GLY A 249 7.66 0.48 -16.80
CA GLY A 249 6.97 0.55 -18.08
C GLY A 249 5.57 1.17 -18.01
N LEU A 250 4.88 1.04 -16.87
CA LEU A 250 3.55 1.60 -16.61
C LEU A 250 3.62 2.96 -15.90
N SER A 251 4.79 3.31 -15.37
CA SER A 251 5.02 4.47 -14.51
C SER A 251 6.46 4.96 -14.72
N PRO A 252 6.78 5.57 -15.86
CA PRO A 252 8.14 6.05 -16.15
C PRO A 252 8.56 7.19 -15.22
N ASP A 253 7.59 7.95 -14.69
CA ASP A 253 7.80 9.04 -13.74
C ASP A 253 8.02 8.57 -12.29
N LEU A 254 8.03 7.26 -12.02
CA LEU A 254 8.13 6.73 -10.67
C LEU A 254 9.50 7.04 -10.05
N THR A 255 9.48 7.70 -8.89
CA THR A 255 10.69 8.14 -8.20
C THR A 255 10.99 7.27 -6.97
N TYR A 256 12.25 7.31 -6.51
CA TYR A 256 12.64 6.73 -5.22
C TYR A 256 11.79 7.26 -4.04
N LYS A 257 11.34 8.52 -4.11
CA LYS A 257 10.49 9.12 -3.08
C LYS A 257 9.13 8.42 -3.01
N ASP A 258 8.57 8.02 -4.13
CA ASP A 258 7.29 7.30 -4.17
C ASP A 258 7.36 5.95 -3.45
N HIS A 259 8.45 5.21 -3.65
CA HIS A 259 8.72 3.99 -2.90
C HIS A 259 8.75 4.25 -1.38
N LEU A 260 9.45 5.29 -0.94
CA LEU A 260 9.53 5.64 0.48
C LEU A 260 8.17 6.06 1.05
N ILE A 261 7.45 6.95 0.35
CA ILE A 261 6.14 7.43 0.80
C ILE A 261 5.15 6.28 0.86
N TYR A 262 5.13 5.40 -0.15
CA TYR A 262 4.27 4.23 -0.16
C TYR A 262 4.49 3.35 1.08
N HIS A 263 5.72 2.87 1.30
CA HIS A 263 5.99 1.95 2.41
C HIS A 263 5.78 2.61 3.77
N TYR A 264 6.15 3.88 3.91
CA TYR A 264 5.92 4.64 5.14
C TYR A 264 4.43 4.82 5.45
N THR A 265 3.65 5.33 4.48
CA THR A 265 2.20 5.57 4.67
C THR A 265 1.41 4.28 4.82
N ALA A 266 1.78 3.22 4.09
CA ALA A 266 1.21 1.89 4.25
C ALA A 266 1.51 1.33 5.65
N GLY A 267 2.73 1.51 6.17
CA GLY A 267 3.11 1.12 7.52
C GLY A 267 2.30 1.87 8.59
N VAL A 268 2.08 3.17 8.42
CA VAL A 268 1.21 3.98 9.30
C VAL A 268 -0.23 3.49 9.24
N ALA A 269 -0.78 3.22 8.05
CA ALA A 269 -2.12 2.68 7.88
C ALA A 269 -2.28 1.31 8.53
N ALA A 270 -1.30 0.41 8.37
CA ALA A 270 -1.29 -0.91 9.01
C ALA A 270 -1.22 -0.80 10.55
N ALA A 271 -0.41 0.13 11.08
CA ALA A 271 -0.33 0.40 12.51
C ALA A 271 -1.66 0.94 13.07
N ALA A 272 -2.33 1.83 12.34
CA ALA A 272 -3.65 2.34 12.71
C ALA A 272 -4.71 1.22 12.76
N LEU A 273 -4.61 0.24 11.85
CA LEU A 273 -5.45 -0.97 11.84
C LEU A 273 -5.00 -2.05 12.84
N ARG A 274 -3.99 -1.78 13.68
CA ARG A 274 -3.40 -2.72 14.64
C ARG A 274 -2.86 -4.02 14.01
N ARG A 275 -2.51 -3.99 12.72
CA ARG A 275 -1.82 -5.08 12.02
C ARG A 275 -0.32 -4.92 12.19
N TRP A 276 0.16 -5.23 13.38
CA TRP A 276 1.53 -4.92 13.79
C TRP A 276 2.60 -5.64 12.97
N ASP A 277 2.39 -6.91 12.61
CA ASP A 277 3.32 -7.66 11.74
C ASP A 277 3.54 -6.96 10.40
N LEU A 278 2.42 -6.57 9.75
CA LEU A 278 2.45 -5.89 8.47
C LEU A 278 3.06 -4.49 8.59
N ALA A 279 2.72 -3.76 9.66
CA ALA A 279 3.28 -2.45 9.94
C ALA A 279 4.80 -2.51 10.13
N ALA A 280 5.30 -3.50 10.88
CA ALA A 280 6.73 -3.70 11.08
C ALA A 280 7.45 -3.96 9.75
N TYR A 281 6.94 -4.90 8.93
CA TYR A 281 7.49 -5.20 7.62
C TYR A 281 7.57 -3.96 6.70
N LEU A 282 6.47 -3.19 6.61
CA LEU A 282 6.40 -2.01 5.74
C LEU A 282 7.32 -0.87 6.22
N LEU A 283 7.35 -0.60 7.52
CA LEU A 283 8.22 0.43 8.10
C LEU A 283 9.70 0.03 8.03
N GLU A 284 10.03 -1.24 8.20
CA GLU A 284 11.39 -1.76 8.01
C GLU A 284 11.84 -1.64 6.55
N THR A 285 10.95 -1.93 5.60
CA THR A 285 11.23 -1.77 4.16
C THR A 285 11.52 -0.30 3.83
N ALA A 286 10.76 0.65 4.39
CA ALA A 286 11.02 2.07 4.23
C ALA A 286 12.36 2.48 4.88
N ALA A 287 12.63 2.05 6.11
CA ALA A 287 13.82 2.42 6.88
C ALA A 287 15.12 1.84 6.30
N SER A 288 15.07 0.62 5.76
CA SER A 288 16.22 -0.12 5.22
C SER A 288 16.49 0.15 3.74
N ALA A 289 15.65 0.95 3.08
CA ALA A 289 15.84 1.36 1.69
C ALA A 289 17.21 2.04 1.48
N PRO A 290 17.88 1.80 0.34
CA PRO A 290 19.19 2.39 0.06
C PRO A 290 19.08 3.91 -0.07
N VAL A 291 20.00 4.64 0.56
CA VAL A 291 19.99 6.11 0.51
C VAL A 291 20.41 6.57 -0.89
N SER A 292 19.59 7.42 -1.50
CA SER A 292 19.91 8.06 -2.77
C SER A 292 21.13 8.96 -2.60
N THR A 293 22.29 8.55 -3.12
CA THR A 293 23.43 9.44 -3.26
C THR A 293 23.05 10.51 -4.27
N GLY A 294 22.85 11.74 -3.81
CA GLY A 294 22.64 12.87 -4.70
C GLY A 294 23.82 13.00 -5.65
N ARG A 295 23.68 12.49 -6.88
CA ARG A 295 24.58 12.88 -7.96
C ARG A 295 24.16 14.30 -8.32
N ALA A 296 24.95 15.27 -7.85
CA ALA A 296 24.90 16.64 -8.37
C ALA A 296 24.85 16.58 -9.90
N GLY A 297 24.06 17.49 -10.49
CA GLY A 297 23.71 17.51 -11.91
C GLY A 297 24.86 17.27 -12.87
N GLY A 298 24.52 16.73 -14.04
CA GLY A 298 25.47 16.33 -15.07
C GLY A 298 26.51 17.39 -15.41
N ALA A 299 27.75 17.14 -15.01
CA ALA A 299 28.90 17.44 -15.85
C ALA A 299 29.34 16.11 -16.45
N GLY A 300 29.13 15.95 -17.76
CA GLY A 300 29.66 14.82 -18.50
C GLY A 300 31.18 14.75 -18.35
N PRO A 301 31.80 13.56 -18.43
CA PRO A 301 33.25 13.47 -18.46
C PRO A 301 33.75 14.22 -19.69
N LEU A 302 34.50 15.31 -19.45
CA LEU A 302 35.23 16.01 -20.50
C LEU A 302 36.22 15.02 -21.15
N PRO A 303 36.35 15.00 -22.49
CA PRO A 303 37.27 14.10 -23.17
C PRO A 303 38.71 14.56 -22.90
N MET A 304 39.46 13.74 -22.15
CA MET A 304 40.91 13.89 -22.04
C MET A 304 41.56 13.41 -23.34
N GLY A 305 42.30 14.29 -24.01
CA GLY A 305 43.00 14.02 -25.27
C GLY A 305 44.18 13.04 -25.12
N PRO A 306 44.68 12.49 -26.24
CA PRO A 306 45.69 11.44 -26.23
C PRO A 306 47.12 12.01 -26.24
N GLY A 307 47.98 11.50 -25.36
CA GLY A 307 49.42 11.73 -25.50
C GLY A 307 50.29 11.29 -24.32
N MET A 308 51.31 10.50 -24.65
CA MET A 308 52.62 10.35 -23.98
C MET A 308 52.81 9.20 -22.97
N SER A 309 53.04 8.02 -23.55
CA SER A 309 54.23 7.15 -23.38
C SER A 309 55.07 7.18 -22.09
N GLY A 310 55.26 5.98 -21.53
CA GLY A 310 56.59 5.46 -21.16
C GLY A 310 56.93 5.40 -19.67
N GLY A 311 57.12 4.18 -19.13
CA GLY A 311 57.77 3.99 -17.83
C GLY A 311 57.49 2.64 -17.18
N MET A 312 58.24 1.61 -17.61
CA MET A 312 58.33 0.32 -16.92
C MET A 312 59.00 0.49 -15.55
N MET A 313 58.43 -0.09 -14.49
CA MET A 313 59.21 -0.49 -13.31
C MET A 313 58.54 -1.64 -12.55
N SER A 314 59.27 -2.75 -12.54
CA SER A 314 59.04 -3.99 -11.80
C SER A 314 59.28 -3.78 -10.30
N GLY A 315 58.45 -4.40 -9.47
CA GLY A 315 58.67 -4.48 -8.02
C GLY A 315 57.68 -5.38 -7.31
N SER A 316 58.05 -6.66 -7.13
CA SER A 316 57.39 -7.62 -6.26
C SER A 316 57.33 -7.16 -4.80
N ARG A 317 56.17 -7.27 -4.14
CA ARG A 317 56.06 -7.58 -2.70
C ARG A 317 54.61 -7.81 -2.24
N GLY A 318 54.41 -8.93 -1.54
CA GLY A 318 53.49 -9.06 -0.39
C GLY A 318 51.99 -9.18 -0.69
N GLY A 319 51.50 -10.38 -0.98
CA GLY A 319 50.08 -10.70 -0.95
C GLY A 319 49.58 -10.91 0.49
N GLU A 320 49.24 -9.82 1.18
CA GLU A 320 48.36 -9.87 2.35
C GLU A 320 46.90 -9.88 1.87
N GLY A 321 46.10 -10.78 2.45
CA GLY A 321 44.71 -11.01 2.12
C GLY A 321 43.89 -9.73 2.14
N ARG A 322 43.56 -9.24 0.93
CA ARG A 322 42.59 -8.17 0.73
C ARG A 322 41.22 -8.74 1.03
N SER A 323 40.84 -8.69 2.30
CA SER A 323 39.46 -8.82 2.75
C SER A 323 38.60 -7.94 1.84
N MET A 324 37.72 -8.59 1.08
CA MET A 324 36.79 -7.96 0.16
C MET A 324 35.82 -7.13 1.01
N ARG A 325 36.24 -5.92 1.36
CA ARG A 325 35.37 -4.92 1.97
C ARG A 325 34.31 -4.59 0.94
N PHE A 326 33.11 -5.13 1.14
CA PHE A 326 31.90 -4.59 0.54
C PHE A 326 31.95 -3.07 0.69
N PRO A 327 31.69 -2.28 -0.38
CA PRO A 327 31.71 -0.83 -0.27
C PRO A 327 30.70 -0.41 0.80
N GLY A 328 31.24 -0.08 1.97
CA GLY A 328 30.46 0.34 3.11
C GLY A 328 29.74 1.62 2.77
N SER A 329 28.44 1.63 3.03
CA SER A 329 27.58 2.79 3.23
C SER A 329 27.94 4.00 2.37
N SER A 330 27.36 4.07 1.18
CA SER A 330 27.21 5.29 0.40
C SER A 330 26.93 6.50 1.30
N GLY A 331 27.81 7.50 1.30
CA GLY A 331 27.77 8.70 2.15
C GLY A 331 26.66 9.71 1.78
N GLY A 332 25.46 9.22 1.48
CA GLY A 332 24.27 10.04 1.33
C GLY A 332 23.57 10.25 2.67
N GLU A 333 22.95 11.41 2.88
CA GLU A 333 22.13 11.65 4.05
C GLU A 333 20.80 10.91 3.94
N PRO A 334 20.36 10.16 4.98
CA PRO A 334 19.08 9.49 4.97
C PRO A 334 17.95 10.51 4.87
N SER A 335 16.91 10.19 4.12
CA SER A 335 15.73 11.04 4.04
C SER A 335 15.01 11.12 5.40
N THR A 336 14.31 12.22 5.65
CA THR A 336 13.50 12.40 6.87
C THR A 336 12.44 11.32 7.03
N ILE A 337 11.88 10.82 5.93
CA ILE A 337 10.90 9.71 5.90
C ILE A 337 11.52 8.43 6.45
N GLN A 338 12.77 8.11 6.09
CA GLN A 338 13.45 6.90 6.58
C GLN A 338 13.73 6.99 8.09
N ILE A 339 14.12 8.17 8.56
CA ILE A 339 14.35 8.44 9.99
C ILE A 339 13.04 8.26 10.76
N ASP A 340 11.95 8.86 10.29
CA ASP A 340 10.65 8.77 10.96
C ASP A 340 10.04 7.36 10.90
N ALA A 341 10.22 6.65 9.78
CA ALA A 341 9.85 5.23 9.67
C ALA A 341 10.55 4.38 10.73
N ALA A 342 11.86 4.58 10.94
CA ALA A 342 12.62 3.85 11.94
C ALA A 342 12.19 4.18 13.38
N LYS A 343 11.86 5.44 13.68
CA LYS A 343 11.30 5.83 14.99
C LYS A 343 9.99 5.10 15.29
N LYS A 344 9.06 5.08 14.32
CA LYS A 344 7.78 4.36 14.43
C LYS A 344 7.98 2.84 14.51
N LEU A 345 8.93 2.30 13.75
CA LEU A 345 9.28 0.87 13.76
C LEU A 345 9.71 0.40 15.16
N VAL A 346 10.54 1.18 15.86
CA VAL A 346 10.94 0.86 17.24
C VAL A 346 9.71 0.73 18.14
N LEU A 347 8.77 1.68 18.08
CA LEU A 347 7.54 1.63 18.89
C LEU A 347 6.65 0.45 18.49
N VAL A 348 6.50 0.15 17.20
CA VAL A 348 5.73 -1.00 16.70
C VAL A 348 6.34 -2.31 17.20
N HIS A 349 7.67 -2.45 17.19
CA HIS A 349 8.37 -3.62 17.74
C HIS A 349 8.12 -3.78 19.24
N LEU A 350 8.15 -2.69 20.01
CA LEU A 350 7.83 -2.73 21.45
C LEU A 350 6.37 -3.17 21.70
N ILE A 351 5.43 -2.68 20.90
CA ILE A 351 4.01 -3.06 21.02
C ILE A 351 3.81 -4.55 20.66
N HIS A 352 4.48 -5.05 19.63
CA HIS A 352 4.17 -6.37 19.06
C HIS A 352 5.05 -7.52 19.56
N HIS A 353 6.34 -7.27 19.80
CA HIS A 353 7.29 -8.29 20.26
C HIS A 353 7.77 -8.06 21.70
N GLY A 354 7.42 -6.92 22.31
CA GLY A 354 7.87 -6.57 23.66
C GLY A 354 9.35 -6.19 23.75
N LYS A 355 10.06 -6.09 22.62
CA LYS A 355 11.48 -5.74 22.54
C LYS A 355 11.77 -5.08 21.19
N SER A 356 12.80 -4.24 21.13
CA SER A 356 13.28 -3.71 19.85
C SER A 356 14.07 -4.79 19.10
N MET A 357 13.76 -4.97 17.81
CA MET A 357 14.55 -5.82 16.92
C MET A 357 15.62 -5.00 16.20
N ALA A 358 16.75 -5.63 15.93
CA ALA A 358 17.83 -5.01 15.17
C ALA A 358 17.43 -4.90 13.69
N LEU A 359 17.67 -3.73 13.11
CA LEU A 359 17.48 -3.47 11.69
C LEU A 359 18.43 -4.35 10.84
N PRO A 360 18.07 -4.68 9.58
CA PRO A 360 18.94 -5.42 8.69
C PRO A 360 20.32 -4.78 8.52
N LYS A 361 21.36 -5.60 8.34
CA LYS A 361 22.77 -5.15 8.30
C LYS A 361 23.09 -4.17 7.16
N TYR A 362 22.30 -4.18 6.09
CA TYR A 362 22.45 -3.27 4.95
C TYR A 362 21.79 -1.90 5.17
N THR A 363 21.11 -1.69 6.30
CA THR A 363 20.49 -0.42 6.65
C THR A 363 21.54 0.67 6.86
N HIS A 364 21.24 1.89 6.41
CA HIS A 364 22.14 3.02 6.56
C HIS A 364 22.48 3.27 8.05
N PRO A 365 23.76 3.47 8.43
CA PRO A 365 24.17 3.59 9.83
C PRO A 365 23.46 4.69 10.62
N ALA A 366 23.13 5.81 9.98
CA ALA A 366 22.39 6.89 10.64
C ALA A 366 20.95 6.50 11.00
N VAL A 367 20.29 5.65 10.19
CA VAL A 367 18.96 5.12 10.49
C VAL A 367 19.08 4.03 11.57
N ALA A 368 20.09 3.17 11.48
CA ALA A 368 20.35 2.14 12.48
C ALA A 368 20.60 2.73 13.89
N ARG A 369 21.24 3.90 13.99
CA ARG A 369 21.45 4.64 15.25
C ARG A 369 20.16 5.09 15.95
N ILE A 370 19.01 5.10 15.28
CA ILE A 370 17.73 5.46 15.92
C ILE A 370 17.27 4.36 16.87
N ALA A 371 17.55 3.10 16.52
CA ALA A 371 17.27 1.94 17.35
C ALA A 371 18.30 1.76 18.47
N THR A 372 19.38 2.56 18.49
CA THR A 372 20.40 2.46 19.54
C THR A 372 20.10 3.36 20.73
N ALA A 373 20.75 2.98 21.82
CA ALA A 373 20.87 3.67 23.09
C ALA A 373 20.91 5.22 23.07
N SER A 374 21.60 5.79 22.09
CA SER A 374 21.84 7.23 21.98
C SER A 374 20.62 8.03 21.54
N SER A 375 19.61 7.36 20.99
CA SER A 375 18.35 7.97 20.55
C SER A 375 17.31 7.93 21.69
N PRO A 376 16.42 8.93 21.81
CA PRO A 376 15.33 8.90 22.80
C PRO A 376 14.44 7.65 22.64
N TYR A 377 14.24 7.18 21.40
CA TYR A 377 13.49 5.97 21.10
C TYR A 377 14.22 4.70 21.56
N GLY A 378 15.55 4.63 21.38
CA GLY A 378 16.34 3.50 21.84
C GLY A 378 16.61 3.50 23.35
N ALA A 379 16.66 4.68 23.99
CA ALA A 379 16.66 4.80 25.45
C ALA A 379 15.35 4.25 26.04
N PHE A 380 14.21 4.64 25.48
CA PHE A 380 12.90 4.09 25.86
C PHE A 380 12.80 2.58 25.61
N ALA A 381 13.29 2.10 24.46
CA ALA A 381 13.28 0.67 24.15
C ALA A 381 14.11 -0.17 25.13
N ARG A 382 15.20 0.37 25.69
CA ARG A 382 16.04 -0.34 26.69
C ARG A 382 15.40 -0.43 28.05
N SER A 383 14.57 0.54 28.43
CA SER A 383 13.79 0.45 29.67
C SER A 383 12.54 -0.41 29.50
N TYR A 384 12.32 -1.06 28.34
CA TYR A 384 11.12 -1.86 28.09
C TYR A 384 11.42 -3.37 28.21
N PRO A 385 10.57 -4.18 28.89
CA PRO A 385 9.44 -3.79 29.73
C PRO A 385 9.90 -3.53 31.18
N ALA A 386 9.79 -2.28 31.65
CA ALA A 386 9.91 -1.89 33.05
C ALA A 386 8.55 -1.44 33.59
N GLN A 387 8.51 -1.12 34.89
CA GLN A 387 7.33 -0.55 35.53
C GLN A 387 6.87 0.73 34.84
N THR A 388 5.55 0.95 34.83
CA THR A 388 4.89 2.06 34.15
C THR A 388 5.45 3.42 34.58
N ALA A 389 5.73 3.61 35.87
CA ALA A 389 6.31 4.85 36.41
C ALA A 389 7.69 5.17 35.82
N ASN A 390 8.57 4.19 35.72
CA ASN A 390 9.92 4.37 35.18
C ASN A 390 9.89 4.73 33.69
N MET A 391 8.97 4.12 32.94
CA MET A 391 8.77 4.45 31.52
C MET A 391 8.19 5.86 31.35
N MET A 392 7.22 6.26 32.18
CA MET A 392 6.66 7.62 32.12
C MET A 392 7.72 8.67 32.41
N ALA A 393 8.63 8.44 33.37
CA ALA A 393 9.72 9.37 33.65
C ALA A 393 10.67 9.57 32.45
N VAL A 394 10.98 8.50 31.71
CA VAL A 394 11.78 8.59 30.47
C VAL A 394 11.03 9.37 29.38
N VAL A 395 9.71 9.16 29.28
CA VAL A 395 8.86 9.86 28.31
C VAL A 395 8.70 11.34 28.64
N GLU A 396 8.55 11.70 29.92
CA GLU A 396 8.42 13.10 30.36
C GLU A 396 9.70 13.89 30.07
N LYS A 397 10.86 13.27 30.31
CA LYS A 397 12.17 13.88 29.99
C LYS A 397 12.34 14.22 28.50
N GLU A 398 11.83 13.34 27.62
CA GLU A 398 12.00 13.45 26.16
C GLU A 398 10.68 13.83 25.45
N GLN A 399 9.68 14.32 26.19
CA GLN A 399 8.34 14.63 25.70
C GLN A 399 8.32 15.53 24.46
N PRO A 400 9.09 16.64 24.37
CA PRO A 400 9.05 17.50 23.18
C PRO A 400 9.46 16.75 21.91
N ASN A 401 10.38 15.78 22.01
CA ASN A 401 10.83 15.00 20.86
C ASN A 401 9.72 14.07 20.35
N PHE A 402 8.98 13.41 21.24
CA PHE A 402 7.89 12.52 20.87
C PHE A 402 6.65 13.25 20.33
N VAL A 403 6.36 14.45 20.87
CA VAL A 403 5.24 15.29 20.40
C VAL A 403 5.54 15.89 19.03
N ASN A 404 6.75 16.42 18.82
CA ASN A 404 7.17 16.97 17.53
C ASN A 404 7.16 15.90 16.42
N ASP A 405 7.50 14.66 16.77
CA ASP A 405 7.49 13.53 15.82
C ASP A 405 6.08 12.95 15.56
N GLY A 406 5.04 13.42 16.27
CA GLY A 406 3.67 12.91 16.14
C GLY A 406 3.47 11.46 16.63
N ASN A 407 4.42 10.93 17.39
CA ASN A 407 4.46 9.52 17.80
C ASN A 407 3.88 9.26 19.19
N PHE A 408 3.38 10.30 19.87
CA PHE A 408 2.88 10.22 21.24
C PHE A 408 1.73 9.21 21.41
N GLY A 409 0.85 9.07 20.42
CA GLY A 409 -0.23 8.08 20.44
C GLY A 409 0.27 6.63 20.49
N LEU A 410 1.29 6.31 19.69
CA LEU A 410 1.93 4.98 19.70
C LEU A 410 2.67 4.73 21.02
N LEU A 411 3.31 5.76 21.57
CA LEU A 411 4.01 5.68 22.84
C LEU A 411 3.04 5.35 24.00
N LYS A 412 1.88 6.02 24.05
CA LYS A 412 0.82 5.72 25.03
C LYS A 412 0.33 4.27 24.89
N GLN A 413 0.18 3.77 23.67
CA GLN A 413 -0.19 2.38 23.43
C GLN A 413 0.90 1.40 23.90
N ALA A 414 2.18 1.69 23.65
CA ALA A 414 3.30 0.87 24.11
C ALA A 414 3.36 0.78 25.65
N ILE A 415 3.16 1.90 26.35
CA ILE A 415 3.10 1.97 27.82
C ILE A 415 1.92 1.15 28.35
N THR A 416 0.73 1.33 27.76
CA THR A 416 -0.48 0.58 28.15
C THR A 416 -0.30 -0.93 27.98
N ARG A 417 0.52 -1.35 27.01
CA ARG A 417 0.79 -2.76 26.73
C ARG A 417 1.94 -3.36 27.54
N ALA A 418 2.81 -2.55 28.15
CA ALA A 418 3.98 -3.03 28.88
C ALA A 418 3.66 -4.01 30.03
N PRO A 419 2.59 -3.82 30.83
CA PRO A 419 2.18 -4.80 31.84
C PRO A 419 2.04 -6.22 31.31
N ARG A 420 1.47 -6.36 30.10
CA ARG A 420 1.23 -7.67 29.46
C ARG A 420 2.54 -8.37 29.11
N TRP A 421 3.55 -7.62 28.68
CA TRP A 421 4.89 -8.17 28.41
C TRP A 421 5.63 -8.55 29.68
N THR A 422 5.50 -7.76 30.75
CA THR A 422 6.05 -8.13 32.06
C THR A 422 5.43 -9.42 32.56
N ILE A 423 4.10 -9.55 32.51
CA ILE A 423 3.37 -10.78 32.90
C ILE A 423 3.82 -11.96 32.04
N LYS A 424 3.90 -11.79 30.71
CA LYS A 424 4.37 -12.83 29.80
C LYS A 424 5.82 -13.28 30.10
N ARG A 425 6.69 -12.38 30.55
CA ARG A 425 8.04 -12.74 30.99
C ARG A 425 8.02 -13.56 32.29
N LEU A 426 7.06 -13.31 33.19
CA LEU A 426 6.93 -14.07 34.43
C LEU A 426 6.47 -15.52 34.18
N THR A 427 5.69 -15.77 33.13
CA THR A 427 5.27 -17.14 32.77
C THR A 427 6.43 -18.01 32.32
N GLU A 428 7.54 -17.42 31.85
CA GLU A 428 8.76 -18.16 31.47
C GLU A 428 9.55 -18.66 32.69
N THR A 429 9.41 -18.01 33.85
CA THR A 429 10.24 -18.29 35.04
C THR A 429 9.46 -18.89 36.21
N TYR A 430 8.14 -18.66 36.27
CA TYR A 430 7.29 -19.08 37.38
C TYR A 430 6.18 -20.01 36.89
N LEU A 431 5.96 -21.11 37.62
CA LEU A 431 4.80 -21.98 37.42
C LEU A 431 3.55 -21.42 38.12
N THR A 432 3.74 -20.86 39.32
CA THR A 432 2.66 -20.30 40.13
C THR A 432 3.12 -18.98 40.74
N LEU A 433 2.28 -17.95 40.69
CA LEU A 433 2.61 -16.63 41.25
C LEU A 433 1.36 -15.95 41.84
N GLY A 434 1.52 -15.25 42.96
CA GLY A 434 0.41 -14.52 43.59
C GLY A 434 0.07 -13.21 42.86
N LEU A 435 -1.19 -12.78 42.89
CA LEU A 435 -1.62 -11.50 42.31
C LEU A 435 -0.84 -10.29 42.85
N ALA A 436 -0.49 -10.31 44.14
CA ALA A 436 0.27 -9.23 44.79
C ALA A 436 1.72 -9.13 44.26
N GLU A 437 2.38 -10.27 44.04
CA GLU A 437 3.74 -10.33 43.50
C GLU A 437 3.78 -9.91 42.03
N ILE A 438 2.76 -10.31 41.27
CA ILE A 438 2.56 -9.82 39.89
C ILE A 438 2.35 -8.31 39.90
N GLY A 439 1.48 -7.79 40.78
CA GLY A 439 1.24 -6.36 40.95
C GLY A 439 2.54 -5.58 41.24
N GLN A 440 3.36 -6.07 42.16
CA GLN A 440 4.65 -5.45 42.49
C GLN A 440 5.62 -5.43 41.29
N SER A 441 5.69 -6.52 40.52
CA SER A 441 6.57 -6.62 39.36
C SER A 441 6.15 -5.70 38.20
N VAL A 442 4.83 -5.52 38.01
CA VAL A 442 4.24 -4.68 36.97
C VAL A 442 4.18 -3.21 37.40
N GLY A 443 4.10 -2.94 38.71
CA GLY A 443 3.88 -1.61 39.29
C GLY A 443 2.40 -1.23 39.34
N ILE A 444 1.52 -2.19 39.64
CA ILE A 444 0.08 -1.97 39.89
C ILE A 444 -0.18 -2.39 41.34
N ASP A 445 -0.61 -1.44 42.17
CA ASP A 445 -0.86 -1.67 43.60
C ASP A 445 -2.20 -2.39 43.86
N ASP A 446 -3.15 -2.28 42.93
CA ASP A 446 -4.46 -2.93 43.01
C ASP A 446 -4.45 -4.35 42.44
N ALA A 447 -4.63 -5.34 43.31
CA ALA A 447 -4.69 -6.75 42.94
C ALA A 447 -5.86 -7.08 42.00
N GLU A 448 -6.98 -6.35 42.08
CA GLU A 448 -8.14 -6.57 41.20
C GLU A 448 -7.90 -6.03 39.79
N GLU A 449 -7.13 -4.95 39.65
CA GLU A 449 -6.68 -4.47 38.34
C GLU A 449 -5.73 -5.48 37.69
N VAL A 450 -4.77 -6.03 38.44
CA VAL A 450 -3.88 -7.10 37.95
C VAL A 450 -4.69 -8.32 37.49
N ARG A 451 -5.67 -8.75 38.30
CA ARG A 451 -6.56 -9.87 37.96
C ARG A 451 -7.30 -9.62 36.64
N ARG A 452 -7.80 -8.41 36.43
CA ARG A 452 -8.49 -8.01 35.19
C ARG A 452 -7.56 -8.06 33.98
N VAL A 453 -6.33 -7.58 34.13
CA VAL A 453 -5.32 -7.65 33.05
C VAL A 453 -5.01 -9.10 32.70
N VAL A 454 -4.76 -9.96 33.69
CA VAL A 454 -4.48 -11.39 33.47
C VAL A 454 -5.66 -12.09 32.81
N LEU A 455 -6.90 -11.86 33.27
CA LEU A 455 -8.11 -12.39 32.62
C LEU A 455 -8.20 -11.97 31.15
N SER A 456 -7.97 -10.69 30.86
CA SER A 456 -7.96 -10.20 29.47
C SER A 456 -6.82 -10.77 28.61
N MET A 457 -5.75 -11.28 29.23
CA MET A 457 -4.66 -11.98 28.52
C MET A 457 -5.03 -13.43 28.22
N ILE A 458 -5.74 -14.10 29.13
CA ILE A 458 -6.28 -15.45 28.92
C ILE A 458 -7.35 -15.42 27.82
N GLU A 459 -8.30 -14.49 27.87
CA GLU A 459 -9.35 -14.33 26.84
C GLU A 459 -8.76 -14.04 25.45
N ALA A 460 -7.72 -13.21 25.39
CA ALA A 460 -7.00 -12.90 24.15
C ALA A 460 -6.09 -14.04 23.67
N ARG A 461 -6.00 -15.15 24.41
CA ARG A 461 -5.08 -16.28 24.17
C ARG A 461 -3.61 -15.84 24.06
N GLU A 462 -3.21 -14.85 24.85
CA GLU A 462 -1.82 -14.39 24.93
C GLU A 462 -1.01 -15.18 25.97
N ILE A 463 -1.68 -15.74 26.98
CA ILE A 463 -1.11 -16.63 28.01
C ILE A 463 -2.10 -17.78 28.29
N ASN A 464 -1.57 -18.94 28.66
CA ASN A 464 -2.35 -20.05 29.22
C ASN A 464 -2.18 -20.05 30.75
N ALA A 465 -3.24 -19.71 31.49
CA ALA A 465 -3.18 -19.61 32.95
C ALA A 465 -4.55 -19.85 33.59
N THR A 466 -4.56 -20.41 34.79
CA THR A 466 -5.74 -20.60 35.62
C THR A 466 -5.64 -19.78 36.90
N ILE A 467 -6.77 -19.17 37.32
CA ILE A 467 -6.83 -18.32 38.51
C ILE A 467 -7.56 -19.08 39.61
N SER A 468 -6.88 -19.34 40.72
CA SER A 468 -7.47 -19.97 41.91
C SER A 468 -8.24 -18.97 42.75
N ALA A 469 -9.21 -19.45 43.54
CA ALA A 469 -10.00 -18.61 44.45
C ALA A 469 -9.13 -17.88 45.49
N ASP A 470 -7.97 -18.45 45.82
CA ASP A 470 -7.03 -17.94 46.82
C ASP A 470 -6.14 -16.80 46.29
N GLY A 471 -6.33 -16.36 45.03
CA GLY A 471 -5.58 -15.27 44.42
C GLY A 471 -4.20 -15.66 43.87
N THR A 472 -3.94 -16.96 43.72
CA THR A 472 -2.76 -17.51 43.03
C THR A 472 -3.09 -17.81 41.57
N ILE A 473 -2.20 -17.41 40.67
CA ILE A 473 -2.27 -17.72 39.24
C ILE A 473 -1.31 -18.88 38.97
N ALA A 474 -1.84 -19.97 38.42
CA ALA A 474 -1.05 -21.08 37.91
C ALA A 474 -0.90 -20.90 36.41
N PHE A 475 0.34 -20.72 35.95
CA PHE A 475 0.69 -20.69 34.54
C PHE A 475 0.80 -22.12 34.04
N GLU A 476 0.12 -22.40 32.94
CA GLU A 476 0.21 -23.68 32.25
C GLU A 476 1.07 -23.50 31.02
N ASP A 477 1.85 -24.53 30.68
CA ASP A 477 2.52 -24.55 29.38
C ASP A 477 1.47 -24.49 28.26
N ASP A 478 1.82 -23.84 27.15
CA ASP A 478 0.97 -23.84 25.97
C ASP A 478 0.71 -25.30 25.55
N PRO A 479 -0.55 -25.70 25.30
CA PRO A 479 -0.84 -27.04 24.82
C PRO A 479 -0.01 -27.30 23.56
N PRO A 480 0.58 -28.50 23.40
CA PRO A 480 1.42 -28.80 22.25
C PRO A 480 0.65 -28.48 20.98
N VAL A 481 1.20 -27.59 20.15
CA VAL A 481 0.57 -27.11 18.92
C VAL A 481 0.30 -28.31 18.03
N SER A 482 -0.92 -28.83 18.04
CA SER A 482 -1.33 -29.87 17.11
C SER A 482 -1.52 -29.21 15.75
N VAL A 483 -0.46 -29.16 14.96
CA VAL A 483 -0.51 -28.65 13.59
C VAL A 483 -1.44 -29.55 12.80
N THR A 484 -2.60 -29.01 12.43
CA THR A 484 -3.56 -29.76 11.61
C THR A 484 -2.99 -29.99 10.22
N LYS A 485 -3.38 -31.10 9.58
CA LYS A 485 -2.98 -31.39 8.19
C LYS A 485 -3.27 -30.21 7.27
N THR A 486 -4.41 -29.54 7.45
CA THR A 486 -4.80 -28.36 6.67
C THR A 486 -3.86 -27.16 6.85
N GLN A 487 -3.37 -26.90 8.07
CA GLN A 487 -2.36 -25.87 8.31
C GLN A 487 -1.03 -26.22 7.66
N MET A 488 -0.61 -27.49 7.74
CA MET A 488 0.61 -27.97 7.09
C MET A 488 0.52 -27.85 5.57
N ASP A 489 -0.60 -28.29 4.98
CA ASP A 489 -0.87 -28.20 3.54
C ASP A 489 -0.89 -26.74 3.07
N ALA A 490 -1.45 -25.82 3.87
CA ALA A 490 -1.45 -24.39 3.56
C ALA A 490 -0.04 -23.76 3.59
N VAL A 491 0.80 -24.15 4.55
CA VAL A 491 2.20 -23.71 4.61
C VAL A 491 2.98 -24.28 3.43
N LEU A 492 2.80 -25.56 3.10
CA LEU A 492 3.43 -26.21 1.96
C LEU A 492 3.03 -25.55 0.64
N ALA A 493 1.73 -25.26 0.44
CA ALA A 493 1.23 -24.56 -0.74
C ALA A 493 1.84 -23.16 -0.87
N ARG A 494 2.02 -22.43 0.24
CA ARG A 494 2.69 -21.13 0.24
C ARG A 494 4.16 -21.25 -0.14
N ALA A 495 4.87 -22.22 0.41
CA ALA A 495 6.27 -22.48 0.08
C ALA A 495 6.45 -22.84 -1.40
N GLN A 496 5.59 -23.71 -1.94
CA GLN A 496 5.58 -24.06 -3.37
C GLN A 496 5.28 -22.86 -4.26
N ALA A 497 4.36 -21.98 -3.87
CA ALA A 497 4.08 -20.74 -4.61
C ALA A 497 5.30 -19.80 -4.63
N GLN A 498 6.00 -19.67 -3.49
CA GLN A 498 7.25 -18.90 -3.40
C GLN A 498 8.37 -19.52 -4.23
N GLU A 499 8.54 -20.84 -4.21
CA GLU A 499 9.51 -21.56 -5.04
C GLU A 499 9.26 -21.32 -6.53
N LYS A 500 7.99 -21.38 -6.97
CA LYS A 500 7.61 -21.10 -8.36
C LYS A 500 7.99 -19.67 -8.77
N MET A 501 7.75 -18.69 -7.89
CA MET A 501 8.14 -17.30 -8.14
C MET A 501 9.66 -17.15 -8.19
N LEU A 502 10.40 -17.78 -7.27
CA LEU A 502 11.86 -17.74 -7.22
C LEU A 502 12.48 -18.35 -8.49
N ARG A 503 11.98 -19.51 -8.94
CA ARG A 503 12.43 -20.14 -10.20
C ARG A 503 12.15 -19.26 -11.42
N ALA A 504 11.04 -18.54 -11.44
CA ALA A 504 10.73 -17.60 -12.52
C ALA A 504 11.74 -16.43 -12.55
N LEU A 505 12.05 -15.86 -11.39
CA LEU A 505 13.04 -14.79 -11.24
C LEU A 505 14.46 -15.26 -11.60
N GLU A 506 14.83 -16.46 -11.17
CA GLU A 506 16.12 -17.07 -11.51
C GLU A 506 16.27 -17.24 -13.03
N LYS A 507 15.21 -17.73 -13.71
CA LYS A 507 15.19 -17.85 -15.17
C LYS A 507 15.29 -16.49 -15.85
N GLU A 508 14.61 -15.47 -15.34
CA GLU A 508 14.70 -14.10 -15.87
C GLU A 508 16.12 -13.54 -15.73
N MET A 509 16.73 -13.71 -14.55
CA MET A 509 18.10 -13.29 -14.27
C MET A 509 19.10 -14.03 -15.17
N ALA A 510 18.93 -15.34 -15.36
CA ALA A 510 19.81 -16.18 -16.20
C ALA A 510 19.80 -15.77 -17.68
N VAL A 511 18.68 -15.21 -18.17
CA VAL A 511 18.54 -14.71 -19.55
C VAL A 511 18.98 -13.25 -19.68
N SER A 512 19.16 -12.54 -18.56
CA SER A 512 19.52 -11.12 -18.59
C SER A 512 20.89 -10.88 -19.23
N LYS A 513 20.97 -9.85 -20.10
CA LYS A 513 22.20 -9.48 -20.81
C LYS A 513 23.36 -9.20 -19.86
N GLU A 514 23.07 -8.54 -18.74
CA GLU A 514 24.08 -8.20 -17.72
C GLU A 514 24.68 -9.45 -17.09
N TYR A 515 23.83 -10.40 -16.69
CA TYR A 515 24.27 -11.68 -16.15
C TYR A 515 25.10 -12.45 -17.18
N LEU A 516 24.60 -12.60 -18.41
CA LEU A 516 25.32 -13.29 -19.49
C LEU A 516 26.65 -12.61 -19.81
N SER A 517 26.71 -11.28 -19.85
CA SER A 517 27.95 -10.53 -20.09
C SER A 517 29.00 -10.76 -19.00
N LYS A 518 28.58 -10.90 -17.74
CA LYS A 518 29.46 -11.19 -16.61
C LYS A 518 29.86 -12.66 -16.55
N ALA A 519 28.93 -13.58 -16.82
CA ALA A 519 29.18 -15.01 -16.86
C ALA A 519 30.15 -15.39 -17.98
N VAL A 520 30.06 -14.73 -19.15
CA VAL A 520 31.00 -14.91 -20.25
C VAL A 520 32.36 -14.28 -19.92
N ARG A 521 32.41 -13.05 -19.37
CA ARG A 521 33.68 -12.42 -18.97
C ARG A 521 34.41 -13.17 -17.84
N GLY A 522 33.68 -13.68 -16.85
CA GLY A 522 34.25 -14.46 -15.76
C GLY A 522 34.77 -15.85 -16.18
N ARG A 523 34.49 -16.28 -17.42
CA ARG A 523 35.05 -17.51 -17.99
C ARG A 523 36.39 -17.27 -18.70
N ASP A 524 36.64 -16.05 -19.17
CA ASP A 524 37.89 -15.64 -19.80
C ASP A 524 38.96 -15.21 -18.77
N ASP A 525 38.53 -14.63 -17.64
CA ASP A 525 39.38 -14.34 -16.48
C ASP A 525 39.53 -15.62 -15.64
N GLY A 526 40.47 -16.50 -16.00
CA GLY A 526 40.71 -17.85 -15.46
C GLY A 526 40.88 -17.98 -13.93
N GLY A 527 39.81 -17.78 -13.20
CA GLY A 527 39.69 -17.92 -11.75
C GLY A 527 38.25 -17.79 -11.34
N ALA A 528 37.43 -18.81 -11.63
CA ALA A 528 36.07 -18.90 -11.13
C ALA A 528 36.12 -19.27 -9.62
N PRO A 529 35.75 -18.37 -8.68
CA PRO A 529 35.72 -18.71 -7.25
C PRO A 529 34.56 -19.65 -6.87
N TRP A 530 33.76 -20.06 -7.85
CA TRP A 530 32.51 -20.79 -7.68
C TRP A 530 32.57 -22.23 -8.19
N ALA A 531 33.68 -22.64 -8.82
CA ALA A 531 33.86 -24.02 -9.27
C ALA A 531 34.16 -24.99 -8.12
N ASP A 532 34.72 -24.49 -7.02
CA ASP A 532 35.13 -25.33 -5.87
C ASP A 532 34.01 -25.52 -4.82
N ALA A 533 32.82 -24.95 -5.04
CA ALA A 533 31.72 -25.01 -4.07
C ALA A 533 30.73 -26.17 -4.31
N GLU A 534 30.77 -26.83 -5.47
CA GLU A 534 29.90 -27.98 -5.76
C GLU A 534 30.36 -29.26 -5.04
N ASP A 535 31.64 -29.37 -4.65
CA ASP A 535 32.19 -30.56 -3.97
C ASP A 535 32.03 -30.56 -2.43
N GLN A 536 31.50 -29.50 -1.81
CA GLN A 536 31.35 -29.42 -0.34
C GLN A 536 29.95 -29.80 0.19
N TRP A 537 29.01 -30.17 -0.68
CA TRP A 537 27.68 -30.65 -0.29
C TRP A 537 27.56 -32.18 -0.31
N GLN A 538 28.60 -32.90 0.11
CA GLN A 538 28.45 -34.30 0.48
C GLN A 538 27.66 -34.41 1.79
N ILE A 539 26.40 -34.84 1.67
CA ILE A 539 25.57 -35.26 2.79
C ILE A 539 26.28 -36.45 3.46
N PRO A 540 26.64 -36.39 4.75
CA PRO A 540 27.21 -37.54 5.43
C PRO A 540 26.09 -38.58 5.61
N GLY A 541 26.12 -39.67 4.82
CA GLY A 541 25.31 -40.86 5.14
C GLY A 541 24.58 -41.59 4.01
N SER A 542 24.70 -41.22 2.74
CA SER A 542 24.07 -42.00 1.65
C SER A 542 25.03 -43.01 1.01
N SER A 543 25.38 -44.06 1.76
CA SER A 543 25.89 -45.29 1.16
C SER A 543 24.72 -46.27 0.97
N SER A 544 24.23 -46.40 -0.25
CA SER A 544 23.51 -47.61 -0.67
C SER A 544 23.68 -47.79 -2.17
N GLY A 545 24.73 -48.52 -2.53
CA GLY A 545 24.80 -49.18 -3.84
C GLY A 545 23.69 -50.21 -3.93
N ILE A 546 22.88 -50.11 -4.96
CA ILE A 546 21.98 -51.19 -5.38
C ILE A 546 22.73 -51.91 -6.50
N PRO A 547 23.08 -53.20 -6.36
CA PRO A 547 23.67 -53.95 -7.46
C PRO A 547 22.59 -54.26 -8.51
N GLU A 548 22.90 -53.95 -9.76
CA GLU A 548 22.19 -54.45 -10.93
C GLU A 548 22.40 -55.96 -11.04
N GLU A 549 21.35 -56.75 -10.78
CA GLU A 549 21.19 -58.08 -11.37
C GLU A 549 19.73 -58.56 -11.18
N SER A 550 19.02 -58.71 -12.30
CA SER A 550 17.87 -59.63 -12.55
C SER A 550 16.82 -59.01 -13.47
N LEU A 551 17.15 -58.92 -14.76
CA LEU A 551 16.17 -59.05 -15.84
C LEU A 551 16.84 -59.82 -16.99
N PHE A 552 16.44 -61.09 -17.08
CA PHE A 552 16.78 -62.14 -18.05
C PHE A 552 18.06 -62.95 -17.82
#